data_AF-A0A8T4BJ58-F1
#
_entry.id   AF-A0A8T4BJ58-F1
#
_cell.length_a   1.000
_cell.length_b   1.000
_cell.length_c   1.000
_cell.angle_alpha   90.00
_cell.angle_beta   90.00
_cell.angle_gamma   90.00
#
_symmetry.space_group_name_H-M   'P 1'
#
loop_
_entity.id
_entity.type
_entity.pdbx_description
1 polymer ?
#
loop_
_entity_poly.entity_id
_entity_poly.type
_entity_poly.pdbx_seq_one_letter_code
_entity_poly.pdbx_strand_id
1 'polypeptide(L)'
;MTKMIHVSLDTEAINKNEAQEWVSEIANIYADMEVSDIKTTTNSISFKAGLSGMDDTTPDDIEQKINEYLTMNEAFTVKNISCS
;
A
#
# COMPACT_ATOMS: atom_id res chain seq x y z
N MET A 1 9.48 -5.20 16.55
CA MET A 1 8.95 -3.92 16.02
C MET A 1 8.74 -4.19 14.55
N THR A 2 7.53 -4.01 14.04
CA THR A 2 7.19 -4.39 12.66
C THR A 2 8.12 -3.70 11.67
N LYS A 3 8.71 -4.48 10.76
CA LYS A 3 9.58 -3.96 9.72
C LYS A 3 8.72 -3.25 8.68
N MET A 4 8.88 -1.94 8.59
CA MET A 4 8.09 -1.09 7.70
C MET A 4 8.84 -0.83 6.40
N ILE A 5 8.22 -1.19 5.28
CA ILE A 5 8.72 -1.03 3.93
C ILE A 5 8.01 0.14 3.27
N HIS A 6 8.77 0.96 2.56
CA HIS A 6 8.18 2.06 1.81
C HIS A 6 7.52 1.54 0.55
N VAL A 7 6.26 1.91 0.35
CA VAL A 7 5.48 1.61 -0.86
C VAL A 7 5.23 2.91 -1.60
N SER A 8 5.49 2.92 -2.89
CA SER A 8 5.13 4.00 -3.81
C SER A 8 4.38 3.43 -5.01
N LEU A 9 3.26 4.08 -5.34
CA LEU A 9 2.39 3.77 -6.48
C LEU A 9 2.32 5.00 -7.37
N ASP A 10 2.59 4.82 -8.65
CA ASP A 10 2.24 5.80 -9.68
C ASP A 10 0.86 5.45 -10.23
N THR A 11 -0.06 6.41 -10.23
CA THR A 11 -1.47 6.18 -10.57
C THR A 11 -1.91 7.07 -11.71
N GLU A 12 -3.02 6.70 -12.36
CA GLU A 12 -3.84 7.69 -13.04
C GLU A 12 -4.42 8.70 -12.05
N ALA A 13 -5.06 9.76 -12.57
CA ALA A 13 -5.65 10.80 -11.73
C ALA A 13 -6.64 10.21 -10.71
N ILE A 14 -6.32 10.34 -9.42
CA ILE A 14 -7.15 9.88 -8.30
C ILE A 14 -7.49 11.03 -7.35
N ASN A 15 -8.66 10.95 -6.73
CA ASN A 15 -9.03 11.85 -5.65
C ASN A 15 -8.20 11.54 -4.40
N LYS A 16 -7.62 12.57 -3.76
CA LYS A 16 -6.74 12.39 -2.59
C LYS A 16 -7.42 11.70 -1.41
N ASN A 17 -8.72 11.94 -1.18
CA ASN A 17 -9.46 11.34 -0.09
C ASN A 17 -9.72 9.86 -0.38
N GLU A 18 -10.14 9.54 -1.61
CA GLU A 18 -10.33 8.17 -2.07
C GLU A 18 -9.03 7.36 -1.98
N ALA A 19 -7.90 7.93 -2.41
CA ALA A 19 -6.59 7.31 -2.26
C ALA A 19 -6.22 7.05 -0.80
N GLN A 20 -6.54 7.99 0.10
CA GLN A 20 -6.22 7.85 1.52
C GLN A 20 -7.11 6.79 2.19
N GLU A 21 -8.40 6.75 1.84
CA GLU A 21 -9.35 5.74 2.31
C GLU A 21 -8.95 4.34 1.82
N TRP A 22 -8.60 4.22 0.54
CA TRP A 22 -8.13 2.97 -0.05
C TRP A 22 -6.89 2.42 0.65
N VAL A 23 -5.89 3.27 0.93
CA VAL A 23 -4.69 2.82 1.67
C VAL A 23 -5.02 2.43 3.11
N SER A 24 -5.94 3.14 3.76
CA SER A 24 -6.35 2.84 5.14
C SER A 24 -7.10 1.51 5.24
N GLU A 25 -7.83 1.13 4.19
CA GLU A 25 -8.60 -0.11 4.16
C GLU A 25 -7.71 -1.36 4.02
N ILE A 26 -6.48 -1.23 3.54
CA ILE A 26 -5.51 -2.34 3.47
C ILE A 26 -5.36 -3.04 4.83
N ALA A 27 -5.24 -2.26 5.91
CA ALA A 27 -5.08 -2.77 7.27
C ALA A 27 -6.36 -3.41 7.84
N ASN A 28 -7.53 -3.13 7.24
CA ASN A 28 -8.78 -3.80 7.60
C ASN A 28 -8.93 -5.15 6.88
N ILE A 29 -8.37 -5.28 5.68
CA ILE A 29 -8.40 -6.52 4.90
C ILE A 29 -7.35 -7.53 5.38
N TYR A 30 -6.13 -7.06 5.67
CA TYR A 30 -5.05 -7.90 6.17
C TYR A 30 -4.83 -7.63 7.67
N ALA A 31 -5.30 -8.54 8.52
CA ALA A 31 -5.25 -8.39 9.98
C ALA A 31 -3.81 -8.31 10.54
N ASP A 32 -2.84 -8.84 9.80
CA ASP A 32 -1.42 -8.81 10.11
C ASP A 32 -0.70 -7.61 9.47
N MET A 33 -1.36 -6.81 8.62
CA MET A 33 -0.71 -5.68 7.96
C MET A 33 -0.86 -4.37 8.75
N GLU A 34 0.27 -3.70 8.96
CA GLU A 34 0.32 -2.35 9.52
C GLU A 34 0.59 -1.34 8.40
N VAL A 35 -0.12 -0.21 8.41
CA VAL A 35 0.04 0.88 7.44
C VAL A 35 0.27 2.21 8.16
N SER A 36 1.19 3.03 7.65
CA SER A 36 1.50 4.35 8.22
C SER A 36 2.06 5.33 7.18
N ASP A 37 2.25 6.59 7.57
CA ASP A 37 2.90 7.64 6.76
C ASP A 37 2.27 7.83 5.36
N ILE A 38 0.94 7.73 5.27
CA ILE A 38 0.19 7.86 4.02
C ILE A 38 0.33 9.29 3.47
N LYS A 39 0.75 9.40 2.22
CA LYS A 39 0.80 10.64 1.44
C LYS A 39 0.18 10.40 0.08
N THR A 40 -0.74 11.29 -0.31
CA THR A 40 -1.46 11.18 -1.59
C THR A 40 -1.28 12.45 -2.40
N THR A 41 -1.04 12.27 -3.69
CA THR A 41 -1.13 13.31 -4.71
C THR A 41 -2.19 12.91 -5.73
N THR A 42 -2.41 13.74 -6.75
CA THR A 42 -3.35 13.39 -7.83
C THR A 42 -2.88 12.18 -8.64
N ASN A 43 -1.57 11.91 -8.71
CA ASN A 43 -1.01 10.87 -9.59
C ASN A 43 -0.07 9.91 -8.87
N SER A 44 -0.04 9.97 -7.53
CA SER A 44 0.82 9.09 -6.76
C SER A 44 0.28 8.86 -5.36
N ILE A 45 0.60 7.69 -4.83
CA ILE A 45 0.31 7.28 -3.46
C ILE A 45 1.61 6.74 -2.87
N SER A 46 1.98 7.19 -1.68
CA SER A 46 3.11 6.62 -0.95
C SER A 46 2.75 6.38 0.50
N PHE A 47 3.17 5.26 1.05
CA PHE A 47 2.91 4.89 2.43
C PHE A 47 4.00 3.94 2.92
N LYS A 48 3.93 3.55 4.19
CA LYS A 48 4.72 2.46 4.75
C LYS A 48 3.81 1.29 5.09
N ALA A 49 4.23 0.09 4.75
CA ALA A 49 3.53 -1.15 5.07
C ALA A 49 4.47 -2.17 5.71
N GLY A 50 3.95 -2.99 6.62
CA GLY A 50 4.71 -4.07 7.26
C GLY A 50 3.79 -5.17 7.75
N LEU A 51 4.34 -6.35 8.02
CA LEU A 51 3.59 -7.50 8.53
C LEU A 51 3.95 -7.75 10.00
N SER A 52 2.96 -7.61 10.88
CA SER A 52 3.12 -7.71 12.33
C SER A 52 3.51 -9.14 12.71
N GLY A 53 4.57 -9.28 13.50
CA GLY A 53 5.11 -10.58 13.89
C GLY A 53 5.99 -11.27 12.83
N MET A 54 6.25 -10.62 11.69
CA MET A 54 7.19 -11.08 10.65
C MET A 54 8.41 -10.15 10.59
N ASP A 55 9.52 -10.58 11.20
CA ASP A 55 10.75 -9.77 11.23
C ASP A 55 11.57 -9.89 9.92
N ASP A 56 11.30 -10.91 9.11
CA ASP A 56 11.95 -11.20 7.83
C ASP A 56 11.24 -10.63 6.60
N THR A 57 10.16 -9.85 6.78
CA THR A 57 9.40 -9.23 5.68
C THR A 57 10.32 -8.51 4.69
N THR A 58 10.15 -8.83 3.42
CA THR A 58 10.89 -8.27 2.30
C THR A 58 10.02 -7.34 1.45
N PRO A 59 10.62 -6.48 0.61
CA PRO A 59 9.85 -5.64 -0.30
C PRO A 59 8.94 -6.44 -1.22
N ASP A 60 9.39 -7.60 -1.69
CA ASP A 60 8.63 -8.48 -2.58
C ASP A 60 7.36 -9.03 -1.88
N ASP A 61 7.44 -9.34 -0.58
CA ASP A 61 6.27 -9.80 0.19
C ASP A 61 5.18 -8.72 0.25
N ILE A 62 5.59 -7.47 0.50
CA ILE A 62 4.68 -6.33 0.54
C ILE A 62 4.13 -6.03 -0.85
N GLU A 63 4.98 -6.02 -1.88
CA GLU A 63 4.57 -5.80 -3.26
C GLU A 63 3.52 -6.84 -3.70
N GLN A 64 3.72 -8.11 -3.35
CA GLN A 64 2.75 -9.16 -3.62
C GLN A 64 1.39 -8.86 -2.96
N LYS A 65 1.38 -8.49 -1.67
CA LYS A 65 0.14 -8.16 -0.95
C LYS A 65 -0.58 -6.95 -1.53
N ILE A 66 0.14 -5.91 -1.92
CA ILE A 66 -0.45 -4.73 -2.55
C ILE A 66 -1.02 -5.07 -3.93
N ASN A 67 -0.34 -5.90 -4.72
CA ASN A 67 -0.87 -6.39 -5.99
C ASN A 67 -2.14 -7.23 -5.80
N GLU A 68 -2.16 -8.16 -4.84
CA GLU A 68 -3.36 -8.94 -4.49
C GLU A 68 -4.52 -8.00 -4.13
N TYR A 69 -4.28 -7.03 -3.26
CA TYR A 69 -5.28 -6.06 -2.84
C TYR A 69 -5.83 -5.24 -4.01
N LEU A 70 -4.96 -4.75 -4.90
CA LEU A 70 -5.34 -4.00 -6.10
C LEU A 70 -6.28 -4.80 -7.01
N THR A 71 -6.03 -6.10 -7.19
CA THR A 71 -6.91 -6.95 -8.02
C THR A 71 -8.27 -7.20 -7.38
N MET A 72 -8.39 -7.13 -6.05
CA MET A 72 -9.63 -7.34 -5.33
C MET A 72 -10.45 -6.06 -5.16
N ASN A 73 -9.78 -4.89 -5.13
CA ASN A 73 -10.37 -3.60 -4.82
C ASN A 73 -9.92 -2.55 -5.84
N GLU A 74 -10.31 -2.76 -7.10
CA GLU A 74 -9.97 -1.86 -8.20
C GLU A 74 -10.72 -0.53 -8.07
N ALA A 75 -10.10 0.42 -7.38
CA ALA A 75 -10.60 1.79 -7.23
C ALA A 75 -9.98 2.74 -8.28
N PHE A 76 -8.76 2.45 -8.75
CA PHE A 76 -8.02 3.28 -9.70
C PHE A 76 -6.99 2.47 -10.48
N THR A 77 -6.49 3.06 -11.57
CA THR A 77 -5.45 2.45 -12.40
C THR A 77 -4.05 2.77 -11.85
N VAL A 78 -3.28 1.73 -11.56
CA VAL A 78 -1.86 1.80 -11.18
C VAL A 78 -0.99 1.57 -12.40
N LYS A 79 0.00 2.45 -12.61
CA LYS A 79 0.99 2.36 -13.69
C LYS A 79 2.26 1.64 -13.26
N ASN A 80 2.66 1.85 -12.02
CA ASN A 80 3.89 1.33 -11.47
C ASN A 80 3.79 1.18 -9.95
N ILE A 81 4.51 0.19 -9.42
CA ILE A 81 4.63 -0.08 -7.99
C ILE A 81 6.12 -0.23 -7.69
N SER A 82 6.56 0.32 -6.56
CA SER A 82 7.89 0.09 -6.04
C SER A 82 7.85 -0.06 -4.52
N CYS A 83 8.54 -1.09 -4.02
CA CYS A 83 8.74 -1.34 -2.61
C CYS A 83 10.24 -1.28 -2.26
N SER A 84 10.60 -0.56 -1.19
CA SER A 84 12.00 -0.35 -0.76
C SER A 84 12.17 -0.14 0.74
#